data_AF-A0A2V1GWX2-F1
#
_entry.id   AF-A0A2V1GWX2-F1
#
_cell.length_a   1.000
_cell.length_b   1.000
_cell.length_c   1.000
_cell.angle_alpha   90.00
_cell.angle_beta   90.00
_cell.angle_gamma   90.00
#
_symmetry.space_group_name_H-M   'P 1'
#
loop_
_entity.id
_entity.type
_entity.pdbx_description
1 polymer ?
#
loop_
_entity_poly.entity_id
_entity_poly.type
_entity_poly.pdbx_seq_one_letter_code
_entity_poly.pdbx_strand_id
1 'polypeptide(L)'
;MKKLVAVATAAVLMSGCASVLTDDTTSINIGTSTGEEVTVAIDGQEYTVPGIVSLKKSNADKTIVSKDNRCAKQTVLKKEIETEFWINLVSGGPLGSTTDMATEKMWTYADSVEINCKK
;
A
#
# COMPACT_ATOMS: atom_id res chain seq x y z
N MET A 1 40.57 -11.53 -42.79
CA MET A 1 41.05 -10.32 -42.08
C MET A 1 39.86 -9.49 -41.64
N LYS A 2 39.71 -9.36 -40.31
CA LYS A 2 39.02 -8.30 -39.52
C LYS A 2 38.08 -7.35 -40.28
N LYS A 3 36.79 -7.32 -39.91
CA LYS A 3 36.10 -6.18 -39.25
C LYS A 3 34.81 -6.66 -38.59
N LEU A 4 34.95 -7.17 -37.36
CA LEU A 4 33.89 -7.18 -36.34
C LEU A 4 33.94 -5.79 -35.68
N VAL A 5 32.88 -5.00 -35.78
CA VAL A 5 32.61 -3.95 -34.79
C VAL A 5 31.16 -4.11 -34.39
N ALA A 6 31.01 -4.70 -33.21
CA ALA A 6 29.79 -5.12 -32.59
C ALA A 6 28.88 -3.92 -32.30
N VAL A 7 27.65 -3.97 -32.79
CA VAL A 7 26.50 -3.29 -32.18
C VAL A 7 26.13 -4.15 -30.97
N ALA A 8 26.93 -4.08 -29.91
CA ALA A 8 26.62 -4.70 -28.64
C ALA A 8 26.05 -3.60 -27.75
N THR A 9 24.72 -3.54 -27.79
CA THR A 9 23.83 -2.96 -26.79
C THR A 9 24.47 -3.03 -25.41
N ALA A 10 25.07 -1.94 -24.96
CA ALA A 10 25.35 -1.73 -23.55
C ALA A 10 23.99 -1.53 -22.88
N ALA A 11 23.28 -2.64 -22.66
CA ALA A 11 22.14 -2.70 -21.79
C ALA A 11 22.65 -2.21 -20.44
N VAL A 12 22.20 -1.01 -20.10
CA VAL A 12 22.42 -0.32 -18.85
C VAL A 12 21.99 -1.27 -17.74
N LEU A 13 22.94 -2.03 -17.21
CA LEU A 13 22.82 -2.70 -15.92
C LEU A 13 22.94 -1.62 -14.83
N MET A 14 22.00 -0.67 -14.84
CA MET A 14 21.65 0.05 -13.63
C MET A 14 20.87 -0.95 -12.77
N SER A 15 21.57 -1.88 -12.13
CA SER A 15 21.09 -2.49 -10.89
C SER A 15 21.10 -1.38 -9.85
N GLY A 16 20.13 -0.48 -9.96
CA GLY A 16 19.96 0.64 -9.06
C GLY A 16 19.68 0.06 -7.67
N CYS A 17 20.58 0.31 -6.74
CA CYS A 17 20.29 0.31 -5.31
C CYS A 17 19.34 1.48 -4.99
N ALA A 18 18.19 1.56 -5.67
CA ALA A 18 17.10 2.40 -5.24
C ALA A 18 16.54 1.72 -3.99
N SER A 19 17.12 2.04 -2.83
CA SER A 19 16.50 1.75 -1.55
C SER A 19 15.14 2.42 -1.59
N VAL A 20 14.09 1.63 -1.76
CA VAL A 20 12.76 2.14 -1.54
C VAL A 20 12.66 2.41 -0.05
N LEU A 21 12.59 3.69 0.31
CA LEU A 21 12.56 4.16 1.69
C LEU A 21 11.23 3.82 2.39
N THR A 22 10.21 3.40 1.63
CA THR A 22 8.90 3.00 2.14
C THR A 22 8.72 1.48 2.14
N ASP A 23 8.07 0.97 3.17
CA ASP A 23 7.66 -0.43 3.26
C ASP A 23 6.55 -0.75 2.25
N ASP A 24 6.41 -2.02 1.87
CA ASP A 24 5.32 -2.51 1.02
C ASP A 24 4.01 -2.78 1.79
N THR A 25 4.03 -2.55 3.10
CA THR A 25 2.87 -2.64 3.98
C THR A 25 2.62 -1.31 4.68
N THR A 26 1.38 -1.09 5.11
CA THR A 26 0.97 0.02 5.96
C THR A 26 0.17 -0.51 7.14
N SER A 27 0.27 0.15 8.29
CA SER A 27 -0.48 -0.21 9.49
C SER A 27 -1.68 0.72 9.64
N ILE A 28 -2.88 0.15 9.71
CA ILE A 28 -4.12 0.90 9.85
C ILE A 28 -4.77 0.56 11.17
N ASN A 29 -5.19 1.57 11.92
CA ASN A 29 -6.06 1.38 13.08
C ASN A 29 -7.52 1.24 12.61
N ILE A 30 -8.11 0.08 12.85
CA ILE A 30 -9.51 -0.18 12.50
C ILE A 30 -10.32 -0.17 13.78
N GLY A 31 -11.27 0.76 13.89
CA GLY A 31 -12.21 0.87 15.00
C GLY A 31 -13.61 0.38 14.65
N THR A 32 -14.42 0.13 15.67
CA THR A 32 -15.88 -0.02 15.55
C THR A 32 -16.55 1.11 16.31
N SER A 33 -17.64 1.67 15.78
CA SER A 33 -18.36 2.77 16.44
C SER A 33 -18.97 2.37 17.80
N THR A 34 -19.06 1.07 18.09
CA THR A 34 -19.54 0.50 19.36
C THR A 34 -18.40 0.14 20.31
N GLY A 35 -17.16 0.02 19.83
CA GLY A 35 -16.01 -0.52 20.57
C GLY A 35 -16.04 -2.03 20.78
N GLU A 36 -17.05 -2.73 20.26
CA GLU A 36 -17.17 -4.19 20.36
C GLU A 36 -16.29 -4.88 19.32
N GLU A 37 -15.77 -6.05 19.69
CA GLU A 37 -14.98 -6.89 18.79
C GLU A 37 -15.85 -7.48 17.68
N VAL A 38 -15.38 -7.33 16.43
CA VAL A 38 -16.02 -7.88 15.24
C VAL A 38 -14.96 -8.48 14.32
N THR A 39 -15.33 -9.54 13.61
CA THR A 39 -14.48 -10.13 12.58
C THR A 39 -14.74 -9.44 11.25
N VAL A 40 -13.66 -8.97 10.62
CA VAL A 40 -13.68 -8.37 9.29
C VAL A 40 -12.78 -9.15 8.35
N ALA A 41 -13.08 -9.09 7.06
CA ALA A 41 -12.25 -9.64 6.00
C ALA A 41 -11.72 -8.51 5.11
N ILE A 42 -10.42 -8.50 4.85
CA ILE A 42 -9.74 -7.57 3.93
C ILE A 42 -8.89 -8.42 3.01
N ASP A 43 -9.09 -8.31 1.69
CA ASP A 43 -8.41 -9.14 0.68
C ASP A 43 -8.51 -10.66 0.94
N GLY A 44 -9.61 -11.09 1.56
CA GLY A 44 -9.86 -12.50 1.92
C GLY A 44 -9.14 -12.96 3.20
N GLN A 45 -8.36 -12.10 3.87
CA GLN A 45 -7.77 -12.37 5.18
C GLN A 45 -8.67 -11.84 6.30
N GLU A 46 -8.77 -12.60 7.38
CA GLU A 46 -9.65 -12.26 8.51
C GLU A 46 -8.88 -11.59 9.65
N TYR A 47 -9.49 -10.56 10.22
CA TYR A 47 -8.95 -9.79 11.34
C TYR A 47 -10.03 -9.55 12.38
N THR A 48 -9.62 -9.53 13.65
CA THR A 48 -10.47 -9.09 14.77
C THR A 48 -10.16 -7.62 15.04
N VAL A 49 -11.20 -6.78 15.06
CA VAL A 49 -11.12 -5.34 15.31
C VAL A 49 -12.12 -4.95 16.40
N PRO A 50 -11.89 -3.92 17.24
CA PRO A 50 -10.91 -2.85 17.06
C PRO A 50 -9.45 -3.28 17.22
N GLY A 51 -8.55 -2.78 16.36
CA GLY A 51 -7.13 -3.12 16.42
C GLY A 51 -6.31 -2.58 15.26
N ILE A 52 -4.98 -2.69 15.37
CA ILE A 52 -4.04 -2.32 14.31
C ILE A 52 -3.86 -3.51 13.37
N VAL A 53 -4.10 -3.28 12.09
CA VAL A 53 -3.96 -4.28 11.03
C VAL A 53 -2.88 -3.82 10.03
N SER A 54 -1.94 -4.71 9.73
CA SER A 54 -0.95 -4.48 8.67
C SER A 54 -1.51 -4.96 7.33
N LEU A 55 -1.62 -4.04 6.37
CA LEU A 55 -2.13 -4.31 5.03
C LEU A 55 -1.04 -4.10 3.99
N LYS A 56 -1.01 -4.95 2.97
CA LYS A 56 -0.16 -4.75 1.80
C LYS A 56 -0.65 -3.54 1.01
N LYS A 57 0.25 -2.59 0.72
CA LYS A 57 -0.03 -1.43 -0.14
C LYS A 57 -0.37 -1.90 -1.55
N SER A 58 -1.32 -1.21 -2.20
CA SER A 58 -1.64 -1.49 -3.59
C SER A 58 -2.21 -0.28 -4.31
N ASN A 59 -2.09 -0.25 -5.63
CA ASN A 59 -2.72 0.75 -6.50
C ASN A 59 -4.25 0.56 -6.65
N ALA A 60 -4.91 -0.02 -5.65
CA ALA A 60 -6.35 -0.26 -5.65
C ALA A 60 -6.93 0.06 -4.27
N ASP A 61 -8.17 0.55 -4.29
CA ASP A 61 -8.98 0.66 -3.08
C ASP A 61 -9.18 -0.73 -2.49
N LYS A 62 -9.12 -0.84 -1.16
CA LYS A 62 -9.46 -2.06 -0.46
C LYS A 62 -10.85 -1.96 0.13
N THR A 63 -11.50 -3.10 0.32
CA THR A 63 -12.81 -3.16 0.99
C THR A 63 -12.69 -3.99 2.25
N ILE A 64 -13.04 -3.38 3.38
CA ILE A 64 -13.24 -4.07 4.64
C ILE A 64 -14.64 -4.65 4.62
N VAL A 65 -14.74 -5.97 4.62
CA VAL A 65 -16.01 -6.70 4.65
C VAL A 65 -16.28 -7.12 6.09
N SER A 66 -17.30 -6.54 6.73
CA SER A 66 -17.71 -7.03 8.05
C SER A 66 -18.48 -8.33 7.92
N LYS A 67 -18.15 -9.30 8.78
CA LYS A 67 -18.90 -10.55 8.92
C LYS A 67 -20.07 -10.43 9.91
N ASP A 68 -20.10 -9.35 10.68
CA ASP A 68 -21.15 -9.08 11.65
C ASP A 68 -22.31 -8.34 10.98
N ASN A 69 -23.53 -8.85 11.13
CA ASN A 69 -24.74 -8.26 10.57
C ASN A 69 -25.18 -6.96 11.27
N ARG A 70 -24.61 -6.67 12.44
CA ARG A 70 -24.82 -5.43 13.18
C ARG A 70 -24.00 -4.28 12.60
N CYS A 71 -22.97 -4.58 11.81
CA CYS A 71 -22.07 -3.59 11.23
C CYS A 71 -22.35 -3.32 9.75
N ALA A 72 -21.85 -2.18 9.26
CA ALA A 72 -21.80 -1.88 7.84
C ALA A 72 -21.06 -3.02 7.12
N LYS A 73 -21.75 -3.66 6.17
CA LYS A 73 -21.24 -4.84 5.46
C LYS A 73 -19.92 -4.56 4.74
N GLN A 74 -19.75 -3.35 4.22
CA GLN A 74 -18.55 -2.94 3.51
C GLN A 74 -18.15 -1.52 3.91
N THR A 75 -16.86 -1.34 4.20
CA THR A 75 -16.22 -0.03 4.39
C THR A 75 -15.06 0.07 3.41
N VAL A 76 -15.03 1.14 2.61
CA VAL A 76 -13.99 1.33 1.59
C VAL A 76 -12.77 2.01 2.19
N LEU A 77 -11.61 1.37 2.05
CA LEU A 77 -10.30 1.96 2.28
C LEU A 77 -9.80 2.53 0.96
N LYS A 78 -9.94 3.85 0.80
CA LYS A 78 -9.46 4.54 -0.40
C LYS A 78 -7.94 4.54 -0.42
N LYS A 79 -7.36 4.24 -1.58
CA LYS A 79 -5.91 4.40 -1.78
C LYS A 79 -5.55 5.88 -1.78
N GLU A 80 -4.43 6.21 -1.17
CA GLU A 80 -3.87 7.56 -1.10
C GLU A 80 -2.38 7.52 -1.48
N ILE A 81 -1.83 8.66 -1.88
CA ILE A 81 -0.39 8.76 -2.13
C ILE A 81 0.28 9.08 -0.79
N GLU A 82 1.24 8.26 -0.41
CA GLU A 82 2.03 8.42 0.80
C GLU A 82 2.83 9.72 0.75
N THR A 83 2.85 10.49 1.83
CA THR A 83 3.42 11.85 1.81
C THR A 83 4.93 11.82 1.56
N GLU A 84 5.59 10.78 2.04
CA GLU A 84 7.00 10.47 1.88
C GLU A 84 7.38 10.30 0.40
N PHE A 85 6.45 9.86 -0.46
CA PHE A 85 6.66 9.79 -1.90
C PHE A 85 6.97 11.17 -2.49
N TRP A 86 6.31 12.23 -2.01
CA TRP A 86 6.57 13.60 -2.46
C TRP A 86 7.93 14.11 -1.98
N ILE A 87 8.36 13.70 -0.77
CA ILE A 87 9.68 14.04 -0.25
C ILE A 87 10.77 13.33 -1.07
N ASN A 88 10.57 12.06 -1.43
CA ASN A 88 11.47 11.30 -2.31
C ASN A 88 11.58 11.94 -3.70
N LEU A 89 10.46 12.43 -4.25
CA LEU A 89 10.46 13.14 -5.54
C LEU A 89 11.31 14.41 -5.52
N VAL A 90 11.29 15.14 -4.40
CA VAL A 90 12.02 16.41 -4.25
C VAL A 90 13.49 16.19 -3.86
N SER A 91 13.79 15.22 -2.99
CA SER A 91 15.12 15.01 -2.41
C SER A 91 15.97 13.96 -3.14
N GLY A 92 15.35 12.92 -3.70
CA GLY A 92 16.00 11.81 -4.41
C GLY A 92 15.92 11.88 -5.93
N GLY A 93 15.18 12.85 -6.48
CA GLY A 93 14.94 13.00 -7.91
C GLY A 93 14.03 11.91 -8.50
N PRO A 94 13.76 11.95 -9.82
CA PRO A 94 12.77 11.10 -10.48
C PRO A 94 13.04 9.60 -10.38
N LEU A 95 14.27 9.17 -10.07
CA LEU A 95 14.63 7.74 -9.99
C LEU A 95 14.02 7.05 -8.77
N GLY A 96 14.00 7.71 -7.60
CA GLY A 96 13.32 7.20 -6.40
C GLY A 96 11.82 7.08 -6.65
N SER A 97 11.20 8.13 -7.20
CA SER A 97 9.78 8.14 -7.52
C SER A 97 9.41 7.11 -8.59
N THR A 98 10.21 6.91 -9.64
CA THR A 98 9.91 5.86 -10.63
C THR A 98 9.98 4.45 -10.05
N THR A 99 10.82 4.22 -9.04
CA THR A 99 10.92 2.94 -8.33
C THR A 99 9.72 2.73 -7.41
N ASP A 100 9.32 3.75 -6.65
CA ASP A 100 8.13 3.73 -5.79
C ASP A 100 6.85 3.56 -6.63
N MET A 101 6.83 4.13 -7.84
CA MET A 101 5.78 3.91 -8.84
C MET A 101 5.74 2.48 -9.37
N ALA A 102 6.90 1.93 -9.74
CA ALA A 102 6.98 0.58 -10.29
C ALA A 102 6.68 -0.51 -9.23
N THR A 103 6.89 -0.22 -7.94
CA THR A 103 6.73 -1.18 -6.83
C THR A 103 5.45 -1.01 -6.02
N GLU A 104 4.56 -0.10 -6.41
CA GLU A 104 3.30 0.25 -5.70
C GLU A 104 3.51 0.81 -4.28
N LYS A 105 4.75 1.12 -3.91
CA LYS A 105 5.10 1.63 -2.57
C LYS A 105 4.84 3.12 -2.38
N MET A 106 4.35 3.82 -3.42
CA MET A 106 3.80 5.17 -3.28
C MET A 106 2.43 5.17 -2.59
N TRP A 107 1.72 4.04 -2.63
CA TRP A 107 0.32 3.98 -2.20
C TRP A 107 0.26 3.70 -0.70
N THR A 108 -0.67 4.34 -0.02
CA THR A 108 -1.03 4.04 1.36
C THR A 108 -2.55 4.08 1.50
N TYR A 109 -3.03 3.92 2.72
CA TYR A 109 -4.42 4.08 3.11
C TYR A 109 -4.47 5.01 4.31
N ALA A 110 -5.67 5.50 4.67
CA ALA A 110 -5.84 6.28 5.88
C ALA A 110 -5.32 5.53 7.13
N ASP A 111 -4.64 6.24 8.02
CA ASP A 111 -4.07 5.67 9.26
C ASP A 111 -5.13 5.10 10.20
N SER A 112 -6.36 5.59 10.09
CA SER A 112 -7.49 5.17 10.92
C SER A 112 -8.78 5.11 10.11
N VAL A 113 -9.58 4.08 10.35
CA VAL A 113 -10.92 3.92 9.78
C VAL A 113 -11.86 3.38 10.86
N GLU A 114 -13.10 3.86 10.84
CA GLU A 114 -14.15 3.37 11.74
C GLU A 114 -15.22 2.60 10.96
N ILE A 115 -15.57 1.42 11.47
CA ILE A 115 -16.68 0.63 10.97
C ILE A 115 -17.94 1.00 11.75
N ASN A 116 -18.94 1.49 11.03
CA ASN A 116 -20.23 1.83 11.61
C ASN A 116 -20.98 0.57 12.03
N CYS A 117 -21.25 0.42 13.32
CA CYS A 117 -22.01 -0.69 13.89
C CYS A 117 -23.22 -0.20 14.68
N LYS A 118 -24.29 -0.99 14.63
CA LYS A 118 -25.50 -0.82 15.44
C LYS A 118 -25.34 -1.59 16.75
N LYS A 119 -25.82 -1.00 17.84
CA LYS A 119 -25.97 -1.69 19.13
C LYS A 119 -27.14 -2.67 19.09
#